data_AF-A0A348SY06-F1
#
_entry.id   AF-A0A348SY06-F1
#
_cell.length_a   1.000
_cell.length_b   1.000
_cell.length_c   1.000
_cell.angle_alpha   90.00
_cell.angle_beta   90.00
_cell.angle_gamma   90.00
#
_symmetry.space_group_name_H-M   'P 1'
#
loop_
_entity.id
_entity.type
_entity.pdbx_description
1 polymer ?
#
loop_
_entity_poly.entity_id
_entity_poly.type
_entity_poly.pdbx_seq_one_letter_code
_entity_poly.pdbx_strand_id
1 'polypeptide(L)'
;AEESLRRIKNRVERGGHDIPAKDVQARFAHRFADVAKILPYCDEAKFFDNDNGFALVAEYRNGQLLQVGNKCPAWLHQMMQEIQ
;
A
#
# COMPACT_ATOMS: atom_id res chain seq x y z
N ALA A 1 9.12 -3.84 -1.27
CA ALA A 1 8.98 -5.30 -1.39
C ALA A 1 9.72 -6.02 -0.27
N GLU A 2 10.94 -5.58 0.07
CA GLU A 2 11.79 -6.20 1.10
C GLU A 2 11.10 -6.40 2.45
N GLU A 3 10.45 -5.37 2.99
CA GLU A 3 9.74 -5.49 4.27
C GLU A 3 8.60 -6.52 4.20
N SER A 4 7.87 -6.59 3.08
CA SER A 4 6.84 -7.60 2.87
C SER A 4 7.44 -9.02 2.86
N LEU A 5 8.57 -9.21 2.16
CA LEU A 5 9.29 -10.49 2.13
C LEU A 5 9.77 -10.89 3.54
N ARG A 6 10.32 -9.93 4.30
CA ARG A 6 10.76 -10.16 5.69
C ARG A 6 9.59 -10.61 6.58
N ARG A 7 8.44 -9.94 6.49
CA ARG A 7 7.23 -10.30 7.24
C ARG A 7 6.69 -11.67 6.85
N ILE A 8 6.73 -12.02 5.56
CA ILE A 8 6.34 -13.36 5.07
C ILE A 8 7.28 -14.43 5.63
N LYS A 9 8.60 -14.21 5.57
CA LYS A 9 9.59 -15.13 6.14
C LYS A 9 9.33 -15.38 7.63
N ASN A 10 9.17 -14.32 8.42
CA ASN A 10 8.87 -14.45 9.85
C ASN A 10 7.55 -15.20 10.13
N ARG A 11 6.56 -15.06 9.25
CA ARG A 11 5.29 -15.81 9.35
C ARG A 11 5.49 -17.30 9.06
N VAL A 12 6.27 -17.64 8.03
CA VAL A 12 6.58 -19.02 7.65
C VAL A 12 7.37 -19.73 8.75
N GLU A 13 8.35 -19.06 9.36
CA GLU A 13 9.10 -19.57 10.52
C GLU A 13 8.20 -19.91 11.72
N ARG A 14 7.01 -19.29 11.80
CA ARG A 14 5.99 -19.55 12.83
C ARG A 14 4.90 -20.52 12.36
N GLY A 15 5.12 -21.23 11.25
CA GLY A 15 4.19 -22.23 10.71
C GLY A 15 3.06 -21.67 9.84
N GLY A 16 3.13 -20.41 9.41
CA GLY A 16 2.13 -19.82 8.52
C GLY A 16 2.39 -20.06 7.03
N HIS A 17 1.45 -19.63 6.18
CA HIS A 17 1.53 -19.82 4.72
C HIS A 17 2.65 -18.99 4.07
N ASP A 18 3.36 -19.58 3.10
CA ASP A 18 4.38 -18.92 2.30
C ASP A 18 3.80 -18.27 1.03
N ILE A 19 4.49 -17.27 0.47
CA ILE A 19 4.16 -16.68 -0.83
C ILE A 19 5.48 -16.54 -1.61
N PRO A 20 5.57 -17.06 -2.84
CA PRO A 20 6.79 -16.98 -3.64
C PRO A 20 7.30 -15.54 -3.78
N ALA A 21 8.61 -15.33 -3.56
CA ALA A 21 9.22 -14.00 -3.57
C ALA A 21 8.99 -13.26 -4.90
N LYS A 22 9.04 -13.98 -6.02
CA LYS A 22 8.76 -13.43 -7.36
C LYS A 22 7.36 -12.81 -7.46
N ASP A 23 6.36 -13.44 -6.83
CA ASP A 23 4.97 -12.98 -6.89
C ASP A 23 4.80 -11.75 -6.00
N VAL A 24 5.46 -11.73 -4.84
CA VAL A 24 5.49 -10.57 -3.94
C VAL A 24 6.14 -9.38 -4.64
N GLN A 25 7.27 -9.58 -5.31
CA GLN A 25 7.96 -8.52 -6.05
C GLN A 25 7.13 -7.98 -7.20
N ALA A 26 6.56 -8.86 -8.04
CA ALA A 26 5.70 -8.46 -9.15
C ALA A 26 4.46 -7.67 -8.67
N ARG A 27 3.75 -8.20 -7.66
CA ARG A 27 2.58 -7.52 -7.06
C ARG A 27 2.97 -6.20 -6.42
N PHE A 28 4.10 -6.16 -5.73
CA PHE A 28 4.59 -4.91 -5.15
C PHE A 28 4.87 -3.89 -6.26
N ALA A 29 5.52 -4.27 -7.36
CA ALA A 29 5.82 -3.35 -8.46
C ALA A 29 4.55 -2.70 -9.08
N HIS A 30 3.48 -3.48 -9.29
CA HIS A 30 2.26 -2.99 -9.94
C HIS A 30 1.19 -2.42 -8.99
N ARG A 31 1.42 -2.47 -7.67
CA ARG A 31 0.40 -2.14 -6.66
C ARG A 31 -0.29 -0.80 -6.86
N PHE A 32 0.44 0.25 -7.24
CA PHE A 32 -0.15 1.59 -7.39
C PHE A 32 -0.91 1.74 -8.70
N ALA A 33 -0.43 1.14 -9.80
CA ALA A 33 -1.18 1.06 -11.04
C ALA A 33 -2.51 0.31 -10.85
N ASP A 34 -2.53 -0.74 -10.02
CA ASP A 34 -3.76 -1.46 -9.70
C ASP A 34 -4.70 -0.64 -8.80
N VAL A 35 -4.16 0.12 -7.85
CA VAL A 35 -4.94 1.10 -7.07
C VAL A 35 -5.55 2.18 -7.97
N ALA A 36 -4.80 2.74 -8.91
CA ALA A 36 -5.29 3.75 -9.83
C ALA A 36 -6.48 3.25 -10.68
N LYS A 37 -6.45 1.97 -11.10
CA LYS A 37 -7.56 1.35 -11.84
C LYS A 37 -8.84 1.19 -11.01
N ILE A 38 -8.72 0.91 -9.71
CA ILE A 38 -9.90 0.62 -8.86
C ILE A 38 -10.51 1.87 -8.25
N LEU A 39 -9.71 2.92 -7.97
CA LEU A 39 -10.18 4.14 -7.30
C LEU A 39 -11.41 4.81 -7.93
N PRO A 40 -11.55 4.90 -9.28
CA PRO A 40 -12.74 5.48 -9.90
C PRO A 40 -14.06 4.74 -9.56
N TYR A 41 -13.98 3.50 -9.09
CA TYR A 41 -15.14 2.68 -8.69
C TYR A 41 -15.45 2.78 -7.20
N CYS A 42 -14.66 3.52 -6.42
CA CYS A 42 -14.86 3.68 -4.99
C CYS A 42 -15.55 5.03 -4.70
N ASP A 43 -16.55 5.03 -3.81
CA ASP A 43 -17.05 6.28 -3.22
C ASP A 43 -16.01 6.87 -2.26
N GLU A 44 -15.38 5.99 -1.46
CA GLU A 44 -14.37 6.31 -0.47
C GLU A 44 -13.27 5.22 -0.42
N ALA A 45 -12.02 5.62 -0.16
CA ALA A 45 -10.93 4.71 0.18
C ALA A 45 -10.03 5.32 1.25
N LYS A 46 -9.46 4.48 2.14
CA LYS A 46 -8.57 4.91 3.22
C LYS A 46 -7.23 4.21 3.14
N PHE A 47 -6.16 4.98 3.29
CA PHE A 47 -4.79 4.50 3.15
C PHE A 47 -4.04 4.61 4.47
N PHE A 48 -3.51 3.47 4.94
CA PHE A 48 -2.84 3.37 6.23
C PHE A 48 -1.36 3.03 6.08
N ASP A 49 -0.50 3.77 6.78
CA ASP A 49 0.92 3.50 6.92
C ASP A 49 1.17 2.56 8.09
N ASN A 50 1.69 1.35 7.82
CA ASN A 50 1.89 0.31 8.83
C ASN A 50 3.36 0.11 9.24
N ASP A 51 4.21 1.12 8.98
CA ASP A 51 5.63 1.08 9.34
C ASP A 51 5.87 1.51 10.79
N ASN A 52 5.17 2.55 11.26
CA ASN A 52 5.34 3.08 12.62
C ASN A 52 4.00 3.45 13.29
N GLY A 53 3.19 2.45 13.63
CA GLY A 53 2.00 2.64 14.49
C GLY A 53 0.64 2.62 13.80
N PHE A 54 0.55 2.16 12.54
CA PHE A 54 -0.72 2.04 11.80
C PHE A 54 -1.53 3.35 11.78
N ALA A 55 -1.06 4.31 10.98
CA ALA A 55 -1.65 5.64 10.89
C ALA A 55 -2.42 5.83 9.59
N LEU A 56 -3.60 6.45 9.64
CA LEU A 56 -4.28 6.96 8.45
C LEU A 56 -3.46 8.11 7.87
N VAL A 57 -3.06 8.00 6.61
CA VAL A 57 -2.20 9.00 5.93
C VAL A 57 -2.82 9.60 4.68
N ALA A 58 -3.86 8.99 4.12
CA ALA A 58 -4.64 9.59 3.05
C ALA A 58 -6.06 9.01 3.00
N GLU A 59 -6.99 9.82 2.50
CA GLU A 59 -8.35 9.42 2.15
C GLU A 59 -8.64 9.82 0.70
N TYR A 60 -9.31 8.94 -0.02
CA TYR A 60 -9.92 9.25 -1.31
C TYR A 60 -11.42 9.41 -1.09
N ARG A 61 -12.00 10.51 -1.56
CA ARG A 61 -13.44 10.78 -1.48
C ARG A 61 -13.85 11.69 -2.62
N ASN A 62 -14.98 11.39 -3.27
CA ASN A 62 -15.54 12.20 -4.36
C ASN A 62 -14.52 12.49 -5.48
N GLY A 63 -13.73 11.50 -5.89
CA GLY A 63 -12.74 11.67 -6.97
C GLY A 63 -11.43 12.34 -6.55
N GLN A 64 -11.28 12.74 -5.28
CA GLN A 64 -10.09 13.47 -4.80
C GLN A 64 -9.33 12.64 -3.76
N LEU A 65 -8.02 12.54 -3.95
CA LEU A 65 -7.10 11.97 -2.96
C LEU A 65 -6.52 13.09 -2.08
N LEU A 66 -6.78 13.01 -0.78
CA LEU A 66 -6.40 13.99 0.22
C LEU A 66 -5.45 13.36 1.24
N GLN A 67 -4.31 14.01 1.51
CA GLN A 67 -3.42 13.59 2.59
C GLN A 67 -4.06 13.88 3.95
N VAL A 68 -3.88 12.96 4.89
CA VAL A 68 -4.26 13.10 6.30
C VAL A 68 -3.03 13.29 7.16
N GLY A 69 -3.04 14.35 7.98
CA GLY A 69 -1.95 14.66 8.91
C GLY A 69 -0.69 15.20 8.23
N ASN A 70 0.35 15.43 9.04
CA ASN A 70 1.55 16.15 8.61
C ASN A 70 2.64 15.24 8.02
N LYS A 71 2.55 13.92 8.26
CA LYS A 71 3.51 12.94 7.74
C LYS A 71 3.05 12.48 6.37
N CYS A 72 3.87 12.70 5.34
CA CYS A 72 3.70 12.08 4.03
C CYS A 72 4.74 10.97 3.87
N PRO A 73 4.37 9.68 4.06
CA PRO A 73 5.30 8.58 3.80
C PRO A 73 5.77 8.60 2.34
N ALA A 74 7.01 8.19 2.09
CA ALA A 74 7.56 8.16 0.73
C ALA A 74 6.70 7.32 -0.24
N TRP A 75 6.11 6.22 0.25
CA TRP A 75 5.20 5.40 -0.56
C TRP A 75 3.92 6.13 -0.93
N LEU A 76 3.40 7.03 -0.06
CA LEU A 76 2.20 7.81 -0.35
C LEU A 76 2.50 8.82 -1.45
N HIS A 77 3.65 9.49 -1.36
CA HIS A 77 4.11 10.40 -2.41
C HIS A 77 4.23 9.70 -3.78
N GLN A 78 4.85 8.51 -3.81
CA GLN A 78 4.93 7.69 -5.03
C GLN A 78 3.54 7.31 -5.57
N MET A 79 2.62 6.92 -4.69
CA MET A 79 1.27 6.57 -5.07
C MET A 79 0.53 7.77 -5.69
N MET A 80 0.68 8.96 -5.10
CA MET A 80 0.06 10.19 -5.62
C MET A 80 0.56 10.56 -7.01
N GLN A 81 1.85 10.31 -7.32
CA GLN A 81 2.41 10.54 -8.65
C GLN A 81 1.87 9.55 -9.69
N GLU A 82 1.57 8.32 -9.29
CA GLU A 82 1.03 7.28 -10.19
C GLU A 82 -0.46 7.47 -10.50
N ILE A 83 -1.22 8.05 -9.56
CA ILE A 83 -2.68 8.23 -9.69
C ILE A 83 -3.05 9.54 -10.43
N GLN A 84 -2.09 10.45 -10.62
CA GLN A 84 -2.28 11.73 -11.31
C GLN A 84 -2.61 11.58 -12.80
#